data_AF-A0A955PAK5-F1
#
_entry.id   AF-A0A955PAK5-F1
#
_cell.length_a   1.000
_cell.length_b   1.000
_cell.length_c   1.000
_cell.angle_alpha   90.00
_cell.angle_beta   90.00
_cell.angle_gamma   90.00
#
_symmetry.space_group_name_H-M   'P 1'
#
loop_
_entity.id
_entity.type
_entity.pdbx_description
1 polymer ?
#
loop_
_entity_poly.entity_id
_entity_poly.type
_entity_poly.pdbx_seq_one_letter_code
_entity_poly.pdbx_strand_id
1 'polypeptide(L)'
;MRIKRFFPIAILLLMAHSSLSLAAEKFEPNYDESKVPEYTLPDPLVLSNGEKVTDAKTWKEVRRPEILNLFAEEVYGKTPEAPDLLRYQVIETSDEALDGKAIRKQVRIFFTQDKAEPKMDLLVYLPKESENPVPLMIGLNFYGNHTIHSDPAIILSDSWMRKNEDKGIVDNRATEDSRGASADRWAVDMILDRGYGLATAYYGDIDPDFDDGFQNGIQPLFYKEGQNKP
;
A
#
# COMPACT_ATOMS: atom_id res chain seq x y z
N MET A 1 -5.57 86.37 -31.58
CA MET A 1 -5.30 86.35 -30.13
C MET A 1 -6.34 85.44 -29.46
N ARG A 2 -5.89 84.59 -28.54
CA ARG A 2 -6.62 83.55 -27.75
C ARG A 2 -6.79 82.15 -28.37
N ILE A 3 -5.86 81.31 -27.92
CA ILE A 3 -5.85 79.85 -27.81
C ILE A 3 -7.12 79.35 -27.10
N LYS A 4 -7.71 78.24 -27.58
CA LYS A 4 -8.24 77.17 -26.71
C LYS A 4 -7.93 75.80 -27.31
N ARG A 5 -7.12 75.05 -26.55
CA ARG A 5 -6.79 73.63 -26.71
C ARG A 5 -8.04 72.79 -26.41
N PHE A 6 -8.29 71.75 -27.19
CA PHE A 6 -9.06 70.58 -26.79
C PHE A 6 -8.33 69.32 -27.30
N PHE A 7 -7.95 68.47 -26.37
CA PHE A 7 -7.48 67.08 -26.51
C PHE A 7 -8.22 66.32 -25.39
N PRO A 8 -8.37 64.99 -25.41
CA PRO A 8 -8.83 64.08 -26.46
C PRO A 8 -10.02 63.21 -25.95
N ILE A 9 -10.63 62.39 -26.80
CA ILE A 9 -11.30 61.16 -26.35
C ILE A 9 -10.62 60.01 -27.08
N ALA A 10 -9.66 59.38 -26.40
CA ALA A 10 -9.10 58.10 -26.79
C ALA A 10 -10.04 57.00 -26.27
N ILE A 11 -10.68 56.28 -27.17
CA ILE A 11 -11.51 55.10 -26.87
C ILE A 11 -10.53 53.95 -26.57
N LEU A 12 -10.45 53.55 -25.30
CA LEU A 12 -9.73 52.38 -24.85
C LEU A 12 -10.68 51.17 -24.94
N LEU A 13 -10.48 50.31 -25.95
CA LEU A 13 -11.19 49.03 -26.10
C LEU A 13 -10.57 48.00 -25.14
N LEU A 14 -11.27 47.72 -24.04
CA LEU A 14 -10.92 46.64 -23.10
C LEU A 14 -11.41 45.30 -23.68
N MET A 15 -10.51 44.48 -24.21
CA MET A 15 -10.82 43.07 -24.53
C MET A 15 -10.73 42.22 -23.25
N ALA A 16 -11.87 41.99 -22.61
CA ALA A 16 -12.01 41.02 -21.53
C ALA A 16 -11.81 39.60 -22.09
N HIS A 17 -10.67 38.99 -21.80
CA HIS A 17 -10.45 37.56 -22.00
C HIS A 17 -11.11 36.82 -20.84
N SER A 18 -12.34 36.35 -21.04
CA SER A 18 -13.00 35.42 -20.12
C SER A 18 -12.27 34.08 -20.18
N SER A 19 -11.41 33.85 -19.20
CA SER A 19 -10.87 32.53 -18.90
C SER A 19 -12.03 31.64 -18.44
N LEU A 20 -12.58 30.80 -19.33
CA LEU A 20 -13.45 29.71 -18.90
C LEU A 20 -12.58 28.72 -18.10
N SER A 21 -12.66 28.82 -16.78
CA SER A 21 -12.22 27.73 -15.90
C SER A 21 -13.17 26.57 -16.13
N LEU A 22 -12.71 25.52 -16.82
CA LEU A 22 -13.37 24.21 -16.75
C LEU A 22 -13.23 23.73 -15.31
N ALA A 23 -14.27 23.96 -14.50
CA ALA A 23 -14.42 23.22 -13.27
C ALA A 23 -14.53 21.74 -13.63
N ALA A 24 -13.58 20.92 -13.16
CA ALA A 24 -13.69 19.48 -13.25
C ALA A 24 -15.00 19.08 -12.56
N GLU A 25 -15.90 18.43 -13.30
CA GLU A 25 -17.15 17.93 -12.75
C GLU A 25 -16.80 16.96 -11.62
N LYS A 26 -17.44 17.15 -10.46
CA LYS A 26 -17.21 16.30 -9.29
C LYS A 26 -17.58 14.87 -9.66
N PHE A 27 -16.70 13.92 -9.35
CA PHE A 27 -16.99 12.51 -9.58
C PHE A 27 -18.23 12.08 -8.80
N GLU A 28 -19.28 11.69 -9.52
CA GLU A 28 -20.51 11.12 -8.96
C GLU A 28 -20.49 9.61 -9.22
N PRO A 29 -20.29 8.76 -8.20
CA PRO A 29 -20.27 7.31 -8.37
C PRO A 29 -21.64 6.77 -8.79
N ASN A 30 -21.64 5.79 -9.70
CA ASN A 30 -22.86 5.06 -10.05
C ASN A 30 -23.12 3.91 -9.07
N TYR A 31 -24.31 3.89 -8.46
CA TYR A 31 -24.82 2.80 -7.62
C TYR A 31 -26.08 2.13 -8.19
N ASP A 32 -26.48 2.52 -9.40
CA ASP A 32 -27.66 2.00 -10.09
C ASP A 32 -27.21 1.03 -11.18
N GLU A 33 -27.52 -0.26 -10.99
CA GLU A 33 -27.19 -1.33 -11.93
C GLU A 33 -27.73 -1.06 -13.33
N SER A 34 -28.89 -0.38 -13.44
CA SER A 34 -29.48 -0.06 -14.74
C SER A 34 -28.67 0.95 -15.56
N LYS A 35 -27.71 1.62 -14.95
CA LYS A 35 -26.78 2.58 -15.59
C LYS A 35 -25.41 1.98 -15.89
N VAL A 36 -25.18 0.71 -15.56
CA VAL A 36 -23.95 0.02 -15.96
C VAL A 36 -23.95 -0.10 -17.48
N PRO A 37 -22.94 0.44 -18.19
CA PRO A 37 -22.87 0.29 -19.64
C PRO A 37 -22.61 -1.17 -20.01
N GLU A 38 -23.09 -1.58 -21.18
CA GLU A 38 -22.69 -2.87 -21.75
C GLU A 38 -21.17 -2.91 -21.99
N TYR A 39 -20.53 -4.03 -21.67
CA TYR A 39 -19.11 -4.24 -21.88
C TYR A 39 -18.80 -5.69 -22.24
N THR A 40 -17.67 -5.90 -22.92
CA THR A 40 -17.12 -7.22 -23.22
C THR A 40 -15.76 -7.35 -22.54
N LEU A 41 -15.60 -8.37 -21.71
CA LEU A 41 -14.31 -8.65 -21.07
C LEU A 41 -13.36 -9.35 -22.05
N PRO A 42 -12.05 -9.03 -22.02
CA PRO A 42 -11.05 -9.84 -22.70
C PRO A 42 -11.07 -11.28 -22.15
N ASP A 43 -11.00 -12.26 -23.04
CA ASP A 43 -10.98 -13.68 -22.64
C ASP A 43 -9.61 -14.03 -22.03
N PRO A 44 -9.53 -14.45 -20.75
CA PRO A 44 -8.27 -14.84 -20.15
C PRO A 44 -7.64 -16.06 -20.84
N LEU A 45 -8.43 -16.90 -21.50
CA LEU A 45 -7.99 -18.11 -22.21
C LEU A 45 -7.81 -17.89 -23.72
N VAL A 46 -7.64 -16.63 -24.14
CA VAL A 46 -7.19 -16.27 -25.49
C VAL A 46 -5.88 -15.50 -25.35
N LEU A 47 -4.83 -15.99 -26.01
CA LEU A 47 -3.53 -15.32 -26.10
C LEU A 47 -3.69 -13.96 -26.81
N SER A 48 -2.72 -13.06 -26.61
CA SER A 48 -2.73 -11.75 -27.28
C SER A 48 -2.68 -11.84 -28.82
N ASN A 49 -2.23 -12.98 -29.37
CA ASN A 49 -2.25 -13.27 -30.81
C ASN A 49 -3.58 -13.85 -31.32
N GLY A 50 -4.58 -14.09 -30.45
CA GLY A 50 -5.89 -14.64 -30.78
C GLY A 50 -6.02 -16.16 -30.68
N GLU A 51 -4.94 -16.90 -30.40
CA GLU A 51 -4.98 -18.35 -30.21
C GLU A 51 -5.61 -18.72 -28.86
N LYS A 52 -6.31 -19.87 -28.80
CA LYS A 52 -6.93 -20.36 -27.57
C LYS A 52 -5.93 -21.07 -26.68
N VAL A 53 -5.97 -20.77 -25.38
CA VAL A 53 -5.29 -21.52 -24.33
C VAL A 53 -6.14 -22.75 -24.00
N THR A 54 -5.67 -23.95 -24.37
CA THR A 54 -6.43 -25.20 -24.20
C THR A 54 -5.89 -26.12 -23.11
N ASP A 55 -4.74 -25.77 -22.53
CA ASP A 55 -4.07 -26.60 -21.54
C ASP A 55 -3.29 -25.76 -20.50
N ALA A 56 -2.95 -26.40 -19.37
CA ALA A 56 -2.28 -25.77 -18.25
C ALA A 56 -0.82 -25.39 -18.54
N LYS A 57 -0.15 -26.07 -19.48
CA LYS A 57 1.23 -25.76 -19.85
C LYS A 57 1.26 -24.44 -20.61
N THR A 58 0.41 -24.29 -21.62
CA THR A 58 0.23 -23.05 -22.38
C THR A 58 -0.17 -21.88 -21.47
N TRP A 59 -1.06 -22.11 -20.51
CA TRP A 59 -1.40 -21.10 -19.50
C TRP A 59 -0.16 -20.65 -18.70
N LYS A 60 0.60 -21.59 -18.13
CA LYS A 60 1.72 -21.29 -17.23
C LYS A 60 2.90 -20.66 -17.94
N GLU A 61 3.23 -21.16 -19.13
CA GLU A 61 4.45 -20.80 -19.85
C GLU A 61 4.25 -19.61 -20.80
N VAL A 62 3.01 -19.32 -21.24
CA VAL A 62 2.73 -18.26 -22.23
C VAL A 62 1.72 -17.24 -21.68
N ARG A 63 0.46 -17.65 -21.44
CA ARG A 63 -0.61 -16.69 -21.13
C ARG A 63 -0.42 -15.95 -19.80
N ARG A 64 0.03 -16.64 -18.76
CA ARG A 64 0.26 -16.04 -17.45
C ARG A 64 1.37 -14.96 -17.52
N PRO A 65 2.54 -15.21 -18.13
CA PRO A 65 3.52 -14.16 -18.40
C PRO A 65 2.96 -12.96 -19.18
N GLU A 66 2.16 -13.19 -20.23
CA GLU A 66 1.51 -12.09 -20.99
C GLU A 66 0.64 -11.22 -20.08
N ILE A 67 -0.25 -11.83 -19.30
CA ILE A 67 -1.15 -11.10 -18.39
C ILE A 67 -0.35 -10.33 -17.33
N LEU A 68 0.70 -10.93 -16.75
CA LEU A 68 1.57 -10.26 -15.79
C LEU A 68 2.25 -9.03 -16.40
N ASN A 69 2.73 -9.13 -17.63
CA ASN A 69 3.34 -8.00 -18.32
C ASN A 69 2.31 -6.89 -18.61
N LEU A 70 1.10 -7.23 -19.05
CA LEU A 70 0.03 -6.25 -19.25
C LEU A 70 -0.30 -5.50 -17.95
N PHE A 71 -0.41 -6.21 -16.82
CA PHE A 71 -0.63 -5.56 -15.53
C PHE A 71 0.55 -4.69 -15.09
N ALA A 72 1.79 -5.11 -15.35
CA ALA A 72 2.97 -4.32 -15.04
C ALA A 72 3.09 -3.06 -15.93
N GLU A 73 2.71 -3.14 -17.20
CA GLU A 73 2.83 -2.01 -18.14
C GLU A 73 1.67 -1.01 -17.99
N GLU A 74 0.45 -1.51 -17.78
CA GLU A 74 -0.77 -0.69 -17.92
C GLU A 74 -1.47 -0.36 -16.59
N VAL A 75 -1.14 -1.06 -15.48
CA VAL A 75 -1.90 -0.93 -14.22
C VAL A 75 -1.01 -0.61 -13.02
N TYR A 76 -0.08 -1.49 -12.67
CA TYR A 76 0.64 -1.43 -11.38
C TYR A 76 2.07 -0.90 -11.50
N GLY A 77 2.63 -0.82 -12.71
CA GLY A 77 4.05 -0.56 -12.89
C GLY A 77 4.91 -1.83 -12.78
N LYS A 78 6.15 -1.73 -13.26
CA LYS A 78 7.10 -2.84 -13.26
C LYS A 78 7.72 -3.02 -11.87
N THR A 79 7.54 -4.21 -11.29
CA THR A 79 8.26 -4.58 -10.06
C THR A 79 9.76 -4.71 -10.36
N PRO A 80 10.65 -4.02 -9.62
CA PRO A 80 12.09 -4.20 -9.79
C PRO A 80 12.53 -5.62 -9.39
N GLU A 81 13.73 -6.01 -9.79
CA GLU A 81 14.31 -7.26 -9.31
C GLU A 81 14.49 -7.21 -7.78
N ALA A 82 14.30 -8.35 -7.13
CA ALA A 82 14.48 -8.43 -5.69
C ALA A 82 15.92 -8.05 -5.33
N PRO A 83 16.15 -7.22 -4.29
CA PRO A 83 17.50 -6.85 -3.90
C PRO A 83 18.29 -8.08 -3.45
N ASP A 84 19.56 -8.16 -3.85
CA ASP A 84 20.42 -9.33 -3.62
C ASP A 84 20.58 -9.68 -2.13
N LEU A 85 20.44 -8.71 -1.23
CA LEU A 85 20.64 -8.92 0.20
C LEU A 85 19.68 -8.08 1.05
N LEU A 86 18.68 -8.74 1.63
CA LEU A 86 17.91 -8.23 2.78
C LEU A 86 18.64 -8.55 4.07
N ARG A 87 18.62 -7.64 5.05
CA ARG A 87 19.12 -7.90 6.41
C ARG A 87 17.94 -8.07 7.36
N TYR A 88 17.97 -9.12 8.17
CA TYR A 88 16.94 -9.41 9.15
C TYR A 88 17.49 -9.36 10.57
N GLN A 89 16.67 -8.93 11.52
CA GLN A 89 16.99 -8.90 12.94
C GLN A 89 15.77 -9.32 13.75
N VAL A 90 15.87 -10.39 14.54
CA VAL A 90 14.85 -10.69 15.56
C VAL A 90 15.02 -9.68 16.68
N ILE A 91 14.03 -8.81 16.86
CA ILE A 91 14.05 -7.74 17.86
C ILE A 91 13.37 -8.16 19.16
N GLU A 92 12.43 -9.09 19.10
CA GLU A 92 11.75 -9.67 20.26
C GLU A 92 11.28 -11.09 19.95
N THR A 93 11.32 -11.96 20.97
CA THR A 93 10.69 -13.27 20.93
C THR A 93 10.11 -13.59 22.31
N SER A 94 8.94 -14.24 22.32
CA SER A 94 8.29 -14.76 23.51
C SER A 94 7.69 -16.12 23.20
N ASP A 95 7.86 -17.09 24.08
CA ASP A 95 7.21 -18.40 24.06
C ASP A 95 5.96 -18.46 24.95
N GLU A 96 5.62 -17.34 25.62
CA GLU A 96 4.48 -17.21 26.53
C GLU A 96 3.47 -16.15 26.06
N ALA A 97 3.49 -15.79 24.76
CA ALA A 97 2.56 -14.79 24.25
C ALA A 97 1.11 -15.31 24.29
N LEU A 98 0.18 -14.38 24.48
CA LEU A 98 -1.26 -14.68 24.57
C LEU A 98 -1.56 -15.73 25.66
N ASP A 99 -1.08 -15.48 26.88
CA ASP A 99 -1.24 -16.37 28.05
C ASP A 99 -0.73 -17.80 27.80
N GLY A 100 0.41 -17.93 27.11
CA GLY A 100 1.03 -19.22 26.79
C GLY A 100 0.45 -19.92 25.57
N LYS A 101 -0.50 -19.33 24.85
CA LYS A 101 -1.10 -19.91 23.63
C LYS A 101 -0.15 -19.85 22.43
N ALA A 102 0.72 -18.85 22.37
CA ALA A 102 1.50 -18.56 21.18
C ALA A 102 2.99 -18.32 21.45
N ILE A 103 3.81 -18.67 20.46
CA ILE A 103 5.14 -18.11 20.28
C ILE A 103 4.98 -16.83 19.45
N ARG A 104 5.38 -15.69 20.00
CA ARG A 104 5.47 -14.41 19.27
C ARG A 104 6.90 -14.14 18.85
N LYS A 105 7.10 -13.69 17.62
CA LYS A 105 8.37 -13.14 17.12
C LYS A 105 8.10 -11.79 16.47
N GLN A 106 8.97 -10.82 16.73
CA GLN A 106 9.00 -9.56 16.02
C GLN A 106 10.34 -9.46 15.30
N VAL A 107 10.30 -9.33 13.98
CA VAL A 107 11.47 -9.38 13.11
C VAL A 107 11.53 -8.10 12.29
N ARG A 108 12.61 -7.35 12.44
CA ARG A 108 12.91 -6.18 11.62
C ARG A 108 13.61 -6.62 10.34
N ILE A 109 13.07 -6.19 9.20
CA ILE A 109 13.61 -6.45 7.86
C ILE A 109 14.07 -5.12 7.27
N PHE A 110 15.36 -5.02 6.98
CA PHE A 110 15.96 -3.85 6.33
C PHE A 110 16.04 -4.09 4.82
N PHE A 111 15.60 -3.11 4.04
CA PHE A 111 15.63 -3.17 2.57
C PHE A 111 17.02 -2.78 2.00
N THR A 112 17.97 -2.45 2.86
CA THR A 112 19.37 -2.15 2.50
C THR A 112 20.33 -2.86 3.45
N GLN A 113 21.60 -2.98 3.04
CA GLN A 113 22.63 -3.64 3.85
C GLN A 113 23.21 -2.72 4.93
N ASP A 114 23.44 -1.46 4.59
CA ASP A 114 24.24 -0.49 5.33
C ASP A 114 23.41 0.59 6.05
N LYS A 115 22.16 0.83 5.61
CA LYS A 115 21.28 1.83 6.22
C LYS A 115 20.29 1.18 7.19
N ALA A 116 19.87 1.98 8.17
CA ALA A 116 18.82 1.60 9.10
C ALA A 116 17.41 1.75 8.50
N GLU A 117 17.27 2.53 7.42
CA GLU A 117 16.02 2.80 6.72
C GLU A 117 16.19 2.61 5.20
N PRO A 118 15.11 2.29 4.46
CA PRO A 118 13.80 1.92 4.99
C PRO A 118 13.82 0.51 5.61
N LYS A 119 12.93 0.28 6.58
CA LYS A 119 12.75 -0.98 7.30
C LYS A 119 11.28 -1.34 7.42
N MET A 120 11.00 -2.62 7.61
CA MET A 120 9.68 -3.15 7.92
C MET A 120 9.74 -4.08 9.12
N ASP A 121 8.82 -3.89 10.08
CA ASP A 121 8.70 -4.80 11.22
C ASP A 121 7.62 -5.86 10.94
N LEU A 122 8.03 -7.12 10.91
CA LEU A 122 7.17 -8.29 10.75
C LEU A 122 6.81 -8.86 12.14
N LEU A 123 5.53 -8.88 12.47
CA LEU A 123 4.98 -9.58 13.64
C LEU A 123 4.54 -10.98 13.23
N VAL A 124 4.96 -12.00 13.97
CA VAL A 124 4.61 -13.40 13.76
C VAL A 124 4.07 -14.01 15.05
N TYR A 125 2.91 -14.66 14.98
CA TYR A 125 2.40 -15.57 15.99
C TYR A 125 2.38 -17.00 15.44
N LEU A 126 2.88 -17.95 16.23
CA LEU A 126 2.83 -19.38 15.94
C LEU A 126 2.14 -20.10 17.10
N PRO A 127 1.32 -21.14 16.86
CA PRO A 127 0.70 -21.90 17.94
C PRO A 127 1.78 -22.66 18.72
N LYS A 128 1.78 -22.53 20.06
CA LYS A 128 2.84 -23.08 20.92
C LYS A 128 2.89 -24.61 20.91
N GLU A 129 1.74 -25.26 20.79
CA GLU A 129 1.62 -26.72 20.87
C GLU A 129 2.15 -27.46 19.62
N SER A 130 2.59 -26.75 18.58
CA SER A 130 3.10 -27.40 17.37
C SER A 130 4.57 -27.79 17.48
N GLU A 131 4.84 -29.10 17.38
CA GLU A 131 6.21 -29.65 17.30
C GLU A 131 6.82 -29.57 15.88
N ASN A 132 6.00 -29.26 14.87
CA ASN A 132 6.39 -29.22 13.45
C ASN A 132 6.18 -27.81 12.86
N PRO A 133 6.82 -27.49 11.72
CA PRO A 133 6.51 -26.26 10.97
C PRO A 133 5.01 -26.14 10.67
N VAL A 134 4.44 -24.97 10.90
CA VAL A 134 3.02 -24.68 10.68
C VAL A 134 2.79 -23.89 9.41
N PRO A 135 1.63 -24.06 8.73
CA PRO A 135 1.21 -23.14 7.68
C PRO A 135 1.01 -21.73 8.23
N LEU A 136 1.37 -20.72 7.44
CA LEU A 136 1.35 -19.30 7.84
C LEU A 136 0.34 -18.52 6.99
N MET A 137 -0.59 -17.83 7.64
CA MET A 137 -1.39 -16.78 7.00
C MET A 137 -0.60 -15.48 7.03
N ILE A 138 -0.46 -14.80 5.89
CA ILE A 138 0.32 -13.57 5.75
C ILE A 138 -0.56 -12.46 5.19
N GLY A 139 -0.48 -11.26 5.77
CA GLY A 139 -1.16 -10.08 5.23
C GLY A 139 -0.58 -8.77 5.74
N LEU A 140 -0.72 -7.70 4.96
CA LEU A 140 -0.37 -6.36 5.40
C LEU A 140 -1.51 -5.74 6.23
N ASN A 141 -1.16 -5.00 7.29
CA ASN A 141 -2.12 -4.28 8.12
C ASN A 141 -2.09 -2.78 7.86
N PHE A 142 -3.20 -2.10 8.19
CA PHE A 142 -3.45 -0.71 7.83
C PHE A 142 -2.91 0.33 8.80
N TYR A 143 -2.72 -0.04 10.07
CA TYR A 143 -2.48 0.91 11.15
C TYR A 143 -1.44 0.39 12.14
N GLY A 144 -0.43 -0.34 11.67
CA GLY A 144 0.65 -0.84 12.53
C GLY A 144 0.32 -2.17 13.20
N ASN A 145 1.36 -2.98 13.41
CA ASN A 145 1.24 -4.32 13.99
C ASN A 145 0.51 -4.33 15.34
N HIS A 146 0.73 -3.33 16.19
CA HIS A 146 0.09 -3.20 17.50
C HIS A 146 -1.45 -3.10 17.43
N THR A 147 -2.04 -2.75 16.28
CA THR A 147 -3.50 -2.67 16.14
C THR A 147 -4.16 -4.02 15.90
N ILE A 148 -3.42 -5.06 15.50
CA ILE A 148 -4.01 -6.35 15.12
C ILE A 148 -4.41 -7.20 16.32
N HIS A 149 -3.89 -6.88 17.51
CA HIS A 149 -4.21 -7.56 18.77
C HIS A 149 -3.92 -6.62 19.95
N SER A 150 -4.62 -6.77 21.07
CA SER A 150 -4.42 -5.98 22.29
C SER A 150 -3.17 -6.39 23.09
N ASP A 151 -2.28 -7.20 22.52
CA ASP A 151 -1.09 -7.69 23.20
C ASP A 151 -0.14 -6.51 23.49
N PRO A 152 0.12 -6.19 24.77
CA PRO A 152 0.89 -5.01 25.14
C PRO A 152 2.36 -5.11 24.75
N ALA A 153 2.87 -6.31 24.45
CA ALA A 153 4.26 -6.51 24.07
C ALA A 153 4.51 -6.45 22.56
N ILE A 154 3.47 -6.25 21.74
CA ILE A 154 3.68 -5.82 20.35
C ILE A 154 4.30 -4.42 20.37
N ILE A 155 5.37 -4.22 19.60
CA ILE A 155 6.08 -2.96 19.53
C ILE A 155 5.18 -1.92 18.84
N LEU A 156 5.06 -0.73 19.43
CA LEU A 156 4.41 0.41 18.77
C LEU A 156 5.28 0.87 17.61
N SER A 157 4.63 1.12 16.46
CA SER A 157 5.30 1.62 15.27
C SER A 157 5.80 3.05 15.46
N ASP A 158 7.02 3.33 14.98
CA ASP A 158 7.57 4.69 14.87
C ASP A 158 7.27 5.36 13.52
N SER A 159 6.87 4.57 12.51
CA SER A 159 6.46 5.03 11.18
C SER A 159 5.26 5.98 11.18
N TRP A 160 5.16 6.80 10.13
CA TRP A 160 3.99 7.66 9.90
C TRP A 160 2.73 6.81 9.66
N MET A 161 1.59 7.32 10.12
CA MET A 161 0.31 6.64 10.02
C MET A 161 -0.80 7.62 9.65
N ARG A 162 -1.78 7.18 8.85
CA ARG A 162 -2.94 8.03 8.56
C ARG A 162 -3.71 8.34 9.85
N LYS A 163 -3.96 9.64 10.12
CA LYS A 163 -4.75 10.09 11.26
C LYS A 163 -6.11 9.38 11.29
N ASN A 164 -6.44 8.77 12.43
CA ASN A 164 -7.70 8.10 12.68
C ASN A 164 -7.96 8.10 14.18
N GLU A 165 -8.76 9.07 14.64
CA GLU A 165 -9.05 9.25 16.07
C GLU A 165 -9.80 8.06 16.66
N ASP A 166 -10.71 7.44 15.88
CA ASP A 166 -11.46 6.24 16.30
C ASP A 166 -10.55 5.02 16.52
N LYS A 167 -9.34 5.04 15.95
CA LYS A 167 -8.32 3.99 16.11
C LYS A 167 -7.20 4.41 17.07
N GLY A 168 -7.33 5.54 17.78
CA GLY A 168 -6.29 6.03 18.70
C GLY A 168 -5.03 6.56 18.00
N ILE A 169 -5.10 6.86 16.70
CA ILE A 169 -3.95 7.40 15.94
C ILE A 169 -3.98 8.93 16.01
N VAL A 170 -3.03 9.49 16.76
CA VAL A 170 -2.91 10.93 17.06
C VAL A 170 -1.64 11.47 16.42
N ASP A 171 -1.72 12.65 15.79
CA ASP A 171 -0.58 13.32 15.12
C ASP A 171 0.23 12.39 14.18
N ASN A 172 -0.50 11.51 13.47
CA ASN A 172 0.05 10.51 12.56
C ASN A 172 1.03 9.52 13.22
N ARG A 173 0.81 9.21 14.50
CA ARG A 173 1.61 8.27 15.28
C ARG A 173 0.74 7.25 16.03
N ALA A 174 1.31 6.08 16.23
CA ALA A 174 0.77 5.05 17.11
C ALA A 174 0.72 5.56 18.54
N THR A 175 -0.26 5.10 19.31
CA THR A 175 -0.36 5.34 20.75
C THR A 175 -0.61 4.02 21.48
N GLU A 176 -0.53 4.04 22.81
CA GLU A 176 -0.96 2.87 23.59
C GLU A 176 -2.46 2.60 23.42
N ASP A 177 -3.27 3.65 23.24
CA ASP A 177 -4.72 3.55 23.04
C ASP A 177 -5.10 2.92 21.69
N SER A 178 -4.17 2.87 20.72
CA SER A 178 -4.41 2.22 19.42
C SER A 178 -4.19 0.70 19.43
N ARG A 179 -3.75 0.11 20.55
CA ARG A 179 -3.56 -1.35 20.65
C ARG A 179 -4.86 -2.11 20.42
N GLY A 180 -4.80 -3.14 19.59
CA GLY A 180 -5.96 -3.97 19.25
C GLY A 180 -7.09 -3.22 18.51
N ALA A 181 -6.89 -1.96 18.10
CA ALA A 181 -7.95 -1.16 17.49
C ALA A 181 -8.48 -1.73 16.16
N SER A 182 -7.76 -2.68 15.53
CA SER A 182 -8.19 -3.40 14.32
C SER A 182 -8.32 -4.91 14.53
N ALA A 183 -8.37 -5.40 15.78
CA ALA A 183 -8.43 -6.83 16.08
C ALA A 183 -9.67 -7.52 15.46
N ASP A 184 -10.75 -6.79 15.20
CA ASP A 184 -11.94 -7.28 14.50
C ASP A 184 -11.64 -7.81 13.09
N ARG A 185 -10.55 -7.36 12.46
CA ARG A 185 -10.11 -7.78 11.12
C ARG A 185 -9.06 -8.89 11.15
N TRP A 186 -8.51 -9.18 12.32
CA TRP A 186 -7.40 -10.09 12.53
C TRP A 186 -7.76 -11.09 13.60
N ALA A 187 -8.42 -12.19 13.21
CA ALA A 187 -8.86 -13.23 14.12
C ALA A 187 -7.68 -14.10 14.62
N VAL A 188 -6.68 -13.49 15.28
CA VAL A 188 -5.42 -14.08 15.73
C VAL A 188 -5.68 -15.37 16.51
N ASP A 189 -6.54 -15.29 17.53
CA ASP A 189 -6.89 -16.44 18.37
C ASP A 189 -7.46 -17.60 17.56
N MET A 190 -8.42 -17.32 16.68
CA MET A 190 -9.06 -18.35 15.85
C MET A 190 -8.06 -18.99 14.89
N ILE A 191 -7.15 -18.21 14.30
CA ILE A 191 -6.12 -18.72 13.39
C ILE A 191 -5.20 -19.69 14.14
N LEU A 192 -4.75 -19.29 15.33
CA LEU A 192 -3.89 -20.11 16.19
C LEU A 192 -4.60 -21.37 16.70
N ASP A 193 -5.84 -21.27 17.16
CA ASP A 193 -6.66 -22.41 17.63
C ASP A 193 -6.89 -23.45 16.53
N ARG A 194 -6.77 -23.05 15.26
CA ARG A 194 -6.88 -23.93 14.09
C ARG A 194 -5.54 -24.52 13.64
N GLY A 195 -4.45 -24.24 14.37
CA GLY A 195 -3.10 -24.76 14.09
C GLY A 195 -2.33 -24.00 13.01
N TYR A 196 -2.78 -22.79 12.65
CA TYR A 196 -2.09 -21.92 11.70
C TYR A 196 -1.30 -20.85 12.44
N GLY A 197 -0.17 -20.44 11.87
CA GLY A 197 0.49 -19.19 12.26
C GLY A 197 -0.15 -17.99 11.57
N LEU A 198 0.10 -16.80 12.12
CA LEU A 198 -0.18 -15.52 11.49
C LEU A 198 1.11 -14.70 11.39
N ALA A 199 1.35 -14.08 10.24
CA ALA A 199 2.35 -13.03 10.10
C ALA A 199 1.76 -11.78 9.46
N THR A 200 2.16 -10.62 9.96
CA THR A 200 1.72 -9.33 9.43
C THR A 200 2.82 -8.28 9.50
N ALA A 201 2.75 -7.32 8.60
CA ALA A 201 3.56 -6.12 8.63
C ALA A 201 2.70 -4.91 8.26
N TYR A 202 3.09 -3.74 8.73
CA TYR A 202 2.40 -2.50 8.39
C TYR A 202 2.77 -2.07 6.98
N TYR A 203 1.79 -1.81 6.10
CA TYR A 203 2.11 -1.41 4.73
C TYR A 203 2.88 -0.08 4.67
N GLY A 204 2.66 0.82 5.64
CA GLY A 204 3.34 2.12 5.67
C GLY A 204 4.83 2.06 6.02
N ASP A 205 5.34 0.91 6.44
CA ASP A 205 6.78 0.65 6.54
C ASP A 205 7.41 0.41 5.15
N ILE A 206 6.61 0.01 4.17
CA ILE A 206 7.03 -0.20 2.77
C ILE A 206 6.86 1.10 2.01
N ASP A 207 5.66 1.69 2.09
CA ASP A 207 5.32 2.97 1.50
C ASP A 207 4.10 3.59 2.24
N PRO A 208 4.26 4.73 2.94
CA PRO A 208 3.15 5.46 3.54
C PRO A 208 2.10 5.91 2.49
N ASP A 209 0.81 5.64 2.74
CA ASP A 209 -0.30 5.96 1.81
C ASP A 209 -0.68 7.45 1.85
N PHE A 210 0.24 8.29 1.38
CA PHE A 210 -0.01 9.67 1.02
C PHE A 210 0.86 10.06 -0.17
N ASP A 211 0.35 10.93 -1.04
CA ASP A 211 1.10 11.35 -2.22
C ASP A 211 2.26 12.28 -1.82
N ASP A 212 3.48 11.77 -1.97
CA ASP A 212 4.72 12.51 -1.86
C ASP A 212 5.59 12.41 -3.13
N GLY A 213 5.04 11.82 -4.20
CA GLY A 213 5.78 11.50 -5.41
C GLY A 213 6.74 10.30 -5.30
N PHE A 214 6.43 9.29 -4.46
CA PHE A 214 7.21 8.05 -4.26
C PHE A 214 8.61 8.30 -3.68
N GLN A 215 8.71 9.15 -2.65
CA GLN A 215 9.99 9.55 -2.07
C GLN A 215 10.26 8.96 -0.68
N ASN A 216 9.23 8.62 0.07
CA ASN A 216 9.29 8.12 1.45
C ASN A 216 9.29 6.58 1.55
N GLY A 217 8.83 5.87 0.52
CA GLY A 217 8.79 4.41 0.45
C GLY A 217 10.09 3.77 -0.05
N ILE A 218 10.00 2.50 -0.46
CA ILE A 218 11.15 1.72 -0.95
C ILE A 218 11.57 2.04 -2.40
N GLN A 219 10.75 2.75 -3.17
CA GLN A 219 10.97 2.98 -4.61
C GLN A 219 12.31 3.68 -4.92
N PRO A 220 12.74 4.73 -4.18
CA PRO A 220 14.00 5.40 -4.46
C PRO A 220 15.23 4.50 -4.37
N LEU A 221 15.14 3.35 -3.69
CA LEU A 221 16.23 2.37 -3.65
C LEU A 221 16.54 1.76 -5.02
N PHE A 222 15.60 1.84 -5.97
CA PHE A 222 15.70 1.23 -7.29
C PHE A 222 15.83 2.26 -8.42
N TYR A 223 15.88 3.56 -8.09
CA TYR A 223 16.04 4.62 -9.07
C TYR A 223 17.47 4.62 -9.64
N LYS A 224 17.55 4.90 -10.94
CA LYS A 224 18.83 5.22 -11.58
C LYS A 224 19.30 6.62 -11.17
N GLU A 225 20.58 6.90 -11.37
CA GLU A 225 21.10 8.25 -11.12
C GLU A 225 20.30 9.30 -11.92
N GLY A 226 19.78 10.30 -11.21
CA GLY A 226 18.94 11.37 -11.78
C GLY A 226 17.46 11.03 -11.98
N GLN A 227 17.02 9.81 -11.65
CA GLN A 227 15.60 9.43 -11.65
C GLN A 227 14.96 9.84 -10.32
N ASN A 228 13.84 10.56 -10.40
CA ASN A 228 13.12 11.06 -9.22
C ASN A 228 11.70 10.49 -9.09
N LYS A 229 11.26 9.64 -10.03
CA LYS A 229 9.95 8.96 -10.03
C LYS A 229 10.08 7.59 -10.71
N PRO A 230 9.22 6.60 -10.40
CA PRO A 230 9.23 5.28 -11.03
C PRO A 230 9.03 5.34 -12.55
#